data_AF-A0A800K6M1-F1
#
_entry.id   AF-A0A800K6M1-F1
#
_cell.length_a   1.000
_cell.length_b   1.000
_cell.length_c   1.000
_cell.angle_alpha   90.00
_cell.angle_beta   90.00
_cell.angle_gamma   90.00
#
_symmetry.space_group_name_H-M   'P 1'
#
loop_
_entity.id
_entity.type
_entity.pdbx_description
1 polymer ?
#
loop_
_entity_poly.entity_id
_entity_poly.type
_entity_poly.pdbx_seq_one_letter_code
_entity_poly.pdbx_strand_id
1 'polypeptide(L)'
;LTDLRRIMLEGRDGFYRGETARLIEAEMQRGGGILSSADLEIYQARERPTVRGTYRGYEIISMPPPSSGGVALVTMLNILEGFELSTFGHNTAPYIHHVSEAMRRAFRDRAHFLADADFIDVPVHELTSKVHAADLRSSISATRATVSQVRDVTMGYESPETTHYSVVDGNGMAVSVTYTLEAGYGSGIVVPGGGFLLNNEMGDFNAGPGLTDDRGLIGTNPNLARPQQRMLSSMTPSIVARDGRLVAVVGSPGGRTIINTVAQIILNVIDFGMNIQMAVNAPRIHHQWLPDRIRIEGDGTSAATVERLEAMGHTVQMGGGQGSAHSIMIDPRTGERLGAADPRSPDAGARGH
;
A
#
# COMPACT_ATOMS: atom_id res chain seq x y z
N LEU A 1 -16.63 -20.95 24.56
CA LEU A 1 -15.79 -21.34 23.41
C LEU A 1 -14.99 -20.13 23.00
N THR A 2 -13.70 -20.28 22.64
CA THR A 2 -12.93 -19.18 22.04
C THR A 2 -13.51 -18.85 20.67
N ASP A 3 -13.30 -17.62 20.19
CA ASP A 3 -13.83 -17.16 18.91
C ASP A 3 -13.40 -18.06 17.73
N LEU A 4 -12.11 -18.41 17.63
CA LEU A 4 -11.60 -19.32 16.60
C LEU A 4 -12.29 -20.71 16.60
N ARG A 5 -12.71 -21.22 17.76
CA ARG A 5 -13.46 -22.49 17.82
C ARG A 5 -14.88 -22.34 17.27
N ARG A 6 -15.52 -21.20 17.48
CA ARG A 6 -16.83 -20.92 16.86
C ARG A 6 -16.71 -20.84 15.35
N ILE A 7 -15.71 -20.10 14.84
CA ILE A 7 -15.44 -20.02 13.40
C ILE A 7 -15.16 -21.41 12.80
N MET A 8 -14.37 -22.24 13.49
CA MET A 8 -14.08 -23.61 13.03
C MET A 8 -15.35 -24.48 12.92
N LEU A 9 -16.29 -24.36 13.87
CA LEU A 9 -17.49 -25.20 13.94
C LEU A 9 -18.66 -24.68 13.11
N GLU A 10 -18.81 -23.35 13.03
CA GLU A 10 -19.98 -22.65 12.49
C GLU A 10 -19.64 -21.83 11.23
N GLY A 11 -18.37 -21.84 10.80
CA GLY A 11 -17.88 -21.06 9.67
C GLY A 11 -18.02 -19.56 9.90
N ARG A 12 -18.48 -18.84 8.88
CA ARG A 12 -18.77 -17.40 8.92
C ARG A 12 -19.68 -17.03 10.10
N ASP A 13 -20.72 -17.80 10.32
CA ASP A 13 -21.77 -17.47 11.28
C ASP A 13 -21.26 -17.56 12.74
N GLY A 14 -20.17 -18.30 12.98
CA GLY A 14 -19.50 -18.34 14.27
C GLY A 14 -18.86 -17.00 14.70
N PHE A 15 -18.64 -16.07 13.76
CA PHE A 15 -18.14 -14.72 14.02
C PHE A 15 -19.21 -13.65 13.79
N TYR A 16 -19.87 -13.70 12.63
CA TYR A 16 -20.78 -12.64 12.17
C TYR A 16 -22.21 -12.76 12.70
N ARG A 17 -22.53 -13.85 13.40
CA ARG A 17 -23.83 -14.08 14.05
C ARG A 17 -23.61 -14.65 15.46
N GLY A 18 -24.71 -14.86 16.18
CA GLY A 18 -24.72 -15.56 17.45
C GLY A 18 -23.90 -14.88 18.54
N GLU A 19 -23.15 -15.68 19.30
CA GLU A 19 -22.49 -15.22 20.52
C GLU A 19 -21.36 -14.21 20.25
N THR A 20 -20.52 -14.41 19.23
CA THR A 20 -19.46 -13.44 18.92
C THR A 20 -20.06 -12.09 18.52
N ALA A 21 -21.08 -12.06 17.65
CA ALA A 21 -21.75 -10.83 17.25
C ALA A 21 -22.38 -10.09 18.45
N ARG A 22 -23.00 -10.84 19.37
CA ARG A 22 -23.58 -10.28 20.62
C ARG A 22 -22.51 -9.67 21.53
N LEU A 23 -21.34 -10.29 21.63
CA LEU A 23 -20.23 -9.77 22.45
C LEU A 23 -19.66 -8.49 21.86
N ILE A 24 -19.53 -8.41 20.53
CA ILE A 24 -19.09 -7.17 19.85
C ILE A 24 -20.12 -6.05 20.08
N GLU A 25 -21.42 -6.32 19.88
CA GLU A 25 -22.47 -5.32 20.10
C GLU A 25 -22.52 -4.83 21.56
N ALA A 26 -22.36 -5.73 22.53
CA ALA A 26 -22.27 -5.35 23.94
C ALA A 26 -21.05 -4.44 24.22
N GLU A 27 -19.91 -4.73 23.58
CA GLU A 27 -18.73 -3.87 23.69
C GLU A 27 -18.95 -2.49 23.05
N MET A 28 -19.62 -2.44 21.89
CA MET A 28 -19.98 -1.20 21.23
C MET A 28 -20.90 -0.35 22.11
N GLN A 29 -21.96 -0.95 22.68
CA GLN A 29 -22.87 -0.25 23.60
C GLN A 29 -22.12 0.29 24.83
N ARG A 30 -21.19 -0.49 25.39
CA ARG A 30 -20.36 -0.07 26.53
C ARG A 30 -19.46 1.12 26.18
N GLY A 31 -18.86 1.11 25.00
CA GLY A 31 -17.93 2.15 24.52
C GLY A 31 -18.58 3.35 23.83
N GLY A 32 -19.92 3.36 23.65
CA GLY A 32 -20.63 4.37 22.87
C GLY A 32 -20.42 4.26 21.36
N GLY A 33 -20.04 3.09 20.86
CA GLY A 33 -19.92 2.76 19.44
C GLY A 33 -21.27 2.56 18.76
N ILE A 34 -21.24 2.51 17.43
CA ILE A 34 -22.45 2.51 16.58
C ILE A 34 -22.71 1.17 15.87
N LEU A 35 -21.79 0.20 15.98
CA LEU A 35 -21.89 -1.08 15.28
C LEU A 35 -22.85 -2.02 16.03
N SER A 36 -23.80 -2.59 15.28
CA SER A 36 -24.81 -3.53 15.78
C SER A 36 -24.56 -4.96 15.28
N SER A 37 -25.26 -5.93 15.87
CA SER A 37 -25.28 -7.30 15.35
C SER A 37 -25.89 -7.40 13.95
N ALA A 38 -26.82 -6.50 13.59
CA ALA A 38 -27.38 -6.42 12.25
C ALA A 38 -26.33 -6.00 11.20
N ASP A 39 -25.42 -5.07 11.56
CA ASP A 39 -24.31 -4.67 10.67
C ASP A 39 -23.35 -5.83 10.40
N LEU A 40 -23.07 -6.65 11.43
CA LEU A 40 -22.25 -7.86 11.30
C LEU A 40 -22.94 -8.92 10.43
N GLU A 41 -24.25 -9.12 10.63
CA GLU A 41 -25.01 -10.14 9.91
C GLU A 41 -25.05 -9.90 8.40
N ILE A 42 -25.14 -8.63 7.96
CA ILE A 42 -25.20 -8.30 6.53
C ILE A 42 -23.81 -8.26 5.85
N TYR A 43 -22.72 -8.29 6.62
CA TYR A 43 -21.37 -8.21 6.08
C TYR A 43 -21.00 -9.44 5.25
N GLN A 44 -20.42 -9.21 4.07
CA GLN A 44 -19.80 -10.24 3.24
C GLN A 44 -18.50 -9.72 2.62
N ALA A 45 -17.46 -10.56 2.61
CA ALA A 45 -16.27 -10.32 1.80
C ALA A 45 -16.64 -10.30 0.31
N ARG A 46 -16.04 -9.40 -0.46
CA ARG A 46 -16.34 -9.21 -1.88
C ARG A 46 -15.16 -9.66 -2.73
N GLU A 47 -15.42 -10.57 -3.66
CA GLU A 47 -14.50 -10.83 -4.77
C GLU A 47 -14.60 -9.68 -5.78
N ARG A 48 -13.46 -9.14 -6.20
CA ARG A 48 -13.40 -7.98 -7.10
C ARG A 48 -12.42 -8.25 -8.25
N PRO A 49 -12.72 -7.77 -9.48
CA PRO A 49 -11.74 -7.77 -10.56
C PRO A 49 -10.48 -7.01 -10.14
N THR A 50 -9.31 -7.57 -10.41
CA THR A 50 -8.03 -6.96 -10.05
C THR A 50 -7.70 -5.74 -10.90
N VAL A 51 -6.92 -4.81 -10.33
CA VAL A 51 -6.25 -3.80 -11.13
C VAL A 51 -5.07 -4.48 -11.84
N ARG A 52 -4.98 -4.31 -13.16
CA ARG A 52 -3.93 -4.89 -14.00
C ARG A 52 -3.23 -3.78 -14.77
N GLY A 53 -1.90 -3.87 -14.84
CA GLY A 53 -1.04 -2.96 -15.58
C GLY A 53 0.13 -3.71 -16.20
N THR A 54 0.94 -2.99 -16.96
CA THR A 54 2.18 -3.52 -17.55
C THR A 54 3.36 -2.63 -17.24
N TYR A 55 4.54 -3.22 -17.06
CA TYR A 55 5.78 -2.50 -16.84
C TYR A 55 6.95 -3.25 -17.46
N ARG A 56 7.56 -2.70 -18.52
CA ARG A 56 8.72 -3.29 -19.22
C ARG A 56 8.54 -4.76 -19.62
N GLY A 57 7.34 -5.10 -20.10
CA GLY A 57 6.99 -6.47 -20.51
C GLY A 57 6.55 -7.40 -19.38
N TYR A 58 6.51 -6.92 -18.14
CA TYR A 58 5.91 -7.63 -17.01
C TYR A 58 4.46 -7.19 -16.83
N GLU A 59 3.62 -8.13 -16.43
CA GLU A 59 2.27 -7.89 -15.97
C GLU A 59 2.27 -7.63 -14.46
N ILE A 60 1.54 -6.60 -14.04
CA ILE A 60 1.36 -6.20 -12.65
C ILE A 60 -0.10 -6.40 -12.28
N ILE A 61 -0.37 -7.26 -11.30
CA ILE A 61 -1.71 -7.59 -10.83
C ILE A 61 -1.81 -7.16 -9.36
N SER A 62 -2.76 -6.30 -9.03
CA SER A 62 -2.85 -5.73 -7.67
C SER A 62 -4.30 -5.44 -7.26
N MET A 63 -4.48 -5.00 -6.01
CA MET A 63 -5.78 -4.77 -5.40
C MET A 63 -6.54 -3.59 -6.05
N PRO A 64 -7.84 -3.75 -6.31
CA PRO A 64 -8.71 -2.66 -6.76
C PRO A 64 -9.21 -1.80 -5.58
N PRO A 65 -9.86 -0.66 -5.87
CA PRO A 65 -10.70 0.04 -4.89
C PRO A 65 -11.63 -0.91 -4.12
N PRO A 66 -11.79 -0.75 -2.79
CA PRO A 66 -11.47 0.44 -1.98
C PRO A 66 -10.00 0.55 -1.54
N SER A 67 -9.10 -0.35 -1.97
CA SER A 67 -7.68 -0.06 -1.85
C SER A 67 -7.22 0.90 -2.95
N SER A 68 -6.44 1.89 -2.56
CA SER A 68 -5.72 2.77 -3.48
C SER A 68 -4.46 2.14 -4.09
N GLY A 69 -3.97 1.06 -3.46
CA GLY A 69 -2.64 0.52 -3.68
C GLY A 69 -2.36 0.14 -5.12
N GLY A 70 -3.23 -0.69 -5.72
CA GLY A 70 -3.02 -1.19 -7.08
C GLY A 70 -3.09 -0.09 -8.13
N VAL A 71 -4.02 0.86 -7.99
CA VAL A 71 -4.14 1.99 -8.92
C VAL A 71 -2.90 2.85 -8.85
N ALA A 72 -2.51 3.31 -7.65
CA ALA A 72 -1.34 4.16 -7.47
C ALA A 72 -0.04 3.45 -7.90
N LEU A 73 0.10 2.16 -7.63
CA LEU A 73 1.23 1.34 -8.09
C LEU A 73 1.34 1.36 -9.62
N VAL A 74 0.27 1.03 -10.34
CA VAL A 74 0.29 0.99 -11.81
C VAL A 74 0.51 2.39 -12.39
N THR A 75 -0.09 3.44 -11.82
CA THR A 75 0.18 4.82 -12.21
C THR A 75 1.67 5.17 -12.09
N MET A 76 2.31 4.86 -10.95
CA MET A 76 3.75 5.11 -10.76
C MET A 76 4.60 4.35 -11.76
N LEU A 77 4.34 3.06 -11.96
CA LEU A 77 5.10 2.23 -12.90
C LEU A 77 4.95 2.75 -14.34
N ASN A 78 3.75 3.15 -14.76
CA ASN A 78 3.52 3.74 -16.08
C ASN A 78 4.26 5.08 -16.28
N ILE A 79 4.34 5.92 -15.23
CA ILE A 79 5.12 7.17 -15.28
C ILE A 79 6.59 6.79 -15.47
N LEU A 80 7.11 5.90 -14.63
CA LEU A 80 8.53 5.55 -14.58
C LEU A 80 9.02 4.76 -15.80
N GLU A 81 8.14 4.05 -16.50
CA GLU A 81 8.49 3.30 -17.72
C GLU A 81 9.05 4.19 -18.84
N GLY A 82 8.75 5.50 -18.81
CA GLY A 82 9.30 6.46 -19.76
C GLY A 82 10.73 6.93 -19.48
N PHE A 83 11.36 6.46 -18.41
CA PHE A 83 12.73 6.81 -18.02
C PHE A 83 13.61 5.57 -17.96
N GLU A 84 14.86 5.63 -18.39
CA GLU A 84 15.81 4.52 -18.26
C GLU A 84 16.49 4.53 -16.88
N LEU A 85 15.75 4.10 -15.84
CA LEU A 85 16.16 4.22 -14.42
C LEU A 85 17.50 3.54 -14.11
N SER A 86 17.82 2.44 -14.78
CA SER A 86 19.10 1.74 -14.62
C SER A 86 20.30 2.63 -14.95
N THR A 87 20.15 3.57 -15.90
CA THR A 87 21.21 4.52 -16.30
C THR A 87 21.43 5.63 -15.28
N PHE A 88 20.45 5.89 -14.41
CA PHE A 88 20.58 6.88 -13.34
C PHE A 88 21.45 6.38 -12.19
N GLY A 89 21.56 5.05 -12.03
CA GLY A 89 22.18 4.40 -10.87
C GLY A 89 21.22 4.32 -9.68
N HIS A 90 21.21 3.18 -9.01
CA HIS A 90 20.31 2.93 -7.87
C HIS A 90 20.58 3.91 -6.72
N ASN A 91 19.52 4.52 -6.17
CA ASN A 91 19.57 5.49 -5.06
C ASN A 91 20.51 6.71 -5.26
N THR A 92 20.79 7.07 -6.52
CA THR A 92 21.43 8.36 -6.86
C THR A 92 20.40 9.50 -6.89
N ALA A 93 20.87 10.75 -6.97
CA ALA A 93 19.97 11.92 -7.02
C ALA A 93 18.99 11.86 -8.22
N PRO A 94 19.40 11.55 -9.46
CA PRO A 94 18.46 11.43 -10.57
C PRO A 94 17.43 10.32 -10.34
N TYR A 95 17.82 9.15 -9.81
CA TYR A 95 16.88 8.08 -9.51
C TYR A 95 15.85 8.51 -8.45
N ILE A 96 16.33 9.00 -7.29
CA ILE A 96 15.47 9.41 -6.18
C ILE A 96 14.53 10.54 -6.61
N HIS A 97 15.01 11.49 -7.41
CA HIS A 97 14.19 12.57 -7.96
C HIS A 97 13.01 12.02 -8.77
N HIS A 98 13.27 11.21 -9.80
CA HIS A 98 12.21 10.74 -10.71
C HIS A 98 11.22 9.81 -10.01
N VAL A 99 11.71 8.93 -9.14
CA VAL A 99 10.85 8.05 -8.34
C VAL A 99 9.97 8.86 -7.40
N SER A 100 10.52 9.88 -6.71
CA SER A 100 9.73 10.76 -5.84
C SER A 100 8.69 11.59 -6.60
N GLU A 101 9.03 12.07 -7.80
CA GLU A 101 8.09 12.80 -8.67
C GLU A 101 6.92 11.93 -9.17
N ALA A 102 7.17 10.63 -9.43
CA ALA A 102 6.12 9.67 -9.75
C ALA A 102 5.24 9.37 -8.54
N MET A 103 5.85 9.11 -7.37
CA MET A 103 5.13 8.90 -6.11
C MET A 103 4.24 10.10 -5.78
N ARG A 104 4.78 11.32 -5.86
CA ARG A 104 4.02 12.56 -5.64
C ARG A 104 2.75 12.64 -6.49
N ARG A 105 2.83 12.33 -7.78
CA ARG A 105 1.68 12.42 -8.69
C ARG A 105 0.64 11.33 -8.43
N ALA A 106 1.08 10.09 -8.19
CA ALA A 106 0.18 8.99 -7.86
C ALA A 106 -0.55 9.24 -6.53
N PHE A 107 0.13 9.80 -5.53
CA PHE A 107 -0.50 10.16 -4.25
C PHE A 107 -1.43 11.37 -4.36
N ARG A 108 -1.12 12.33 -5.23
CA ARG A 108 -2.06 13.42 -5.58
C ARG A 108 -3.32 12.83 -6.22
N ASP A 109 -3.21 11.96 -7.21
CA ASP A 109 -4.39 11.34 -7.83
C ASP A 109 -5.18 10.46 -6.85
N ARG A 110 -4.48 9.74 -5.95
CA ARG A 110 -5.10 9.04 -4.81
C ARG A 110 -5.98 9.98 -3.98
N ALA A 111 -5.52 11.21 -3.75
CA ALA A 111 -6.25 12.25 -3.03
C ALA A 111 -7.56 12.63 -3.68
N HIS A 112 -7.49 12.84 -5.00
CA HIS A 112 -8.58 13.40 -5.77
C HIS A 112 -9.69 12.40 -6.07
N PHE A 113 -9.33 11.14 -6.30
CA PHE A 113 -10.19 10.24 -7.05
C PHE A 113 -10.47 8.92 -6.32
N LEU A 114 -9.56 8.42 -5.49
CA LEU A 114 -9.67 7.06 -4.97
C LEU A 114 -10.55 7.00 -3.72
N ALA A 115 -11.49 6.05 -3.71
CA ALA A 115 -12.48 5.80 -2.67
C ALA A 115 -13.07 4.39 -2.82
N ASP A 116 -14.10 4.06 -2.04
CA ASP A 116 -14.91 2.87 -2.29
C ASP A 116 -15.69 2.99 -3.60
N ALA A 117 -15.36 2.12 -4.56
CA ALA A 117 -16.01 2.08 -5.87
C ALA A 117 -17.47 1.63 -5.82
N ASP A 118 -17.95 1.09 -4.69
CA ASP A 118 -19.38 0.82 -4.50
C ASP A 118 -20.18 2.13 -4.27
N PHE A 119 -19.52 3.24 -3.96
CA PHE A 119 -20.14 4.54 -3.61
C PHE A 119 -19.73 5.70 -4.50
N ILE A 120 -18.52 5.66 -5.07
CA ILE A 120 -17.95 6.70 -5.91
C ILE A 120 -17.51 6.08 -7.24
N ASP A 121 -17.79 6.76 -8.35
CA ASP A 121 -17.25 6.35 -9.64
C ASP A 121 -15.76 6.70 -9.70
N VAL A 122 -14.92 5.69 -9.53
CA VAL A 122 -13.46 5.83 -9.54
C VAL A 122 -12.97 5.60 -10.98
N PRO A 123 -12.27 6.57 -11.61
CA PRO A 123 -11.81 6.45 -13.00
C PRO A 123 -10.57 5.55 -13.12
N VAL A 124 -10.67 4.29 -12.66
CA VAL A 124 -9.56 3.32 -12.56
C VAL A 124 -8.85 3.15 -13.91
N HIS A 125 -9.60 2.99 -15.00
CA HIS A 125 -9.03 2.81 -16.33
C HIS A 125 -8.22 4.02 -16.80
N GLU A 126 -8.69 5.24 -16.51
CA GLU A 126 -7.97 6.47 -16.87
C GLU A 126 -6.68 6.60 -16.05
N LEU A 127 -6.78 6.48 -14.72
CA LEU A 127 -5.66 6.62 -13.79
C LEU A 127 -4.55 5.58 -14.03
N THR A 128 -4.92 4.38 -14.47
CA THR A 128 -3.98 3.29 -14.78
C THR A 128 -3.55 3.25 -16.25
N SER A 129 -3.98 4.22 -17.07
CA SER A 129 -3.62 4.28 -18.49
C SER A 129 -2.20 4.81 -18.72
N LYS A 130 -1.59 4.40 -19.84
CA LYS A 130 -0.31 4.96 -20.31
C LYS A 130 -0.43 6.42 -20.75
N VAL A 131 -1.62 6.83 -21.21
CA VAL A 131 -1.91 8.21 -21.65
C VAL A 131 -1.85 9.15 -20.45
N HIS A 132 -2.62 8.87 -19.40
CA HIS A 132 -2.58 9.64 -18.15
C HIS A 132 -1.17 9.71 -17.57
N ALA A 133 -0.46 8.58 -17.54
CA ALA A 133 0.92 8.55 -17.07
C ALA A 133 1.89 9.37 -17.94
N ALA A 134 1.68 9.45 -19.26
CA ALA A 134 2.47 10.30 -20.15
C ALA A 134 2.21 11.78 -19.88
N ASP A 135 0.96 12.17 -19.64
CA ASP A 135 0.58 13.54 -19.27
C ASP A 135 1.23 13.94 -17.94
N LEU A 136 1.12 13.08 -16.93
CA LEU A 136 1.80 13.23 -15.64
C LEU A 136 3.32 13.35 -15.80
N ARG A 137 3.93 12.46 -16.58
CA ARG A 137 5.37 12.44 -16.86
C ARG A 137 5.85 13.71 -17.57
N SER A 138 5.06 14.27 -18.49
CA SER A 138 5.46 15.45 -19.26
C SER A 138 5.72 16.69 -18.39
N SER A 139 5.13 16.72 -17.19
CA SER A 139 5.34 17.78 -16.20
C SER A 139 6.56 17.56 -15.28
N ILE A 140 7.26 16.42 -15.39
CA ILE A 140 8.44 16.13 -14.57
C ILE A 140 9.66 16.83 -15.19
N SER A 141 10.21 17.80 -14.45
CA SER A 141 11.48 18.43 -14.82
C SER A 141 12.64 17.58 -14.32
N ALA A 142 13.58 17.23 -15.20
CA ALA A 142 14.76 16.43 -14.83
C ALA A 142 15.67 17.08 -13.76
N THR A 143 15.54 18.38 -13.52
CA THR A 143 16.44 19.14 -12.64
C THR A 143 15.73 19.97 -11.58
N ARG A 144 14.40 19.92 -11.50
CA ARG A 144 13.64 20.74 -10.55
C ARG A 144 12.47 19.96 -9.97
N ALA A 145 12.38 19.91 -8.65
CA ALA A 145 11.25 19.36 -7.93
C ALA A 145 9.97 20.12 -8.26
N THR A 146 8.87 19.39 -8.44
CA THR A 146 7.53 19.98 -8.35
C THR A 146 7.30 20.53 -6.92
N VAL A 147 6.30 21.37 -6.69
CA VAL A 147 5.88 21.77 -5.35
C VAL A 147 4.49 21.21 -5.11
N SER A 148 4.29 20.51 -3.99
CA SER A 148 2.98 19.99 -3.63
C SER A 148 2.12 21.14 -3.07
N GLN A 149 0.98 21.44 -3.70
CA GLN A 149 0.10 22.53 -3.27
C GLN A 149 -1.17 21.97 -2.63
N VAL A 150 -1.54 22.49 -1.45
CA VAL A 150 -2.79 22.15 -0.74
C VAL A 150 -4.05 22.36 -1.60
N ARG A 151 -4.00 23.30 -2.56
CA ARG A 151 -5.10 23.60 -3.49
C ARG A 151 -5.38 22.49 -4.51
N ASP A 152 -4.47 21.53 -4.64
CA ASP A 152 -4.57 20.37 -5.55
C ASP A 152 -5.09 19.10 -4.86
N VAL A 153 -6.02 19.23 -3.89
CA VAL A 153 -6.96 18.18 -3.41
C VAL A 153 -6.38 16.98 -2.62
N THR A 154 -7.14 16.35 -1.71
CA THR A 154 -6.69 16.09 -0.35
C THR A 154 -6.77 14.59 0.17
N MET A 155 -5.70 13.99 0.77
CA MET A 155 -5.41 12.61 1.44
C MET A 155 -5.17 12.36 3.03
N GLY A 156 -6.03 11.74 3.88
CA GLY A 156 -6.04 11.85 5.39
C GLY A 156 -4.79 11.45 6.24
N TYR A 157 -4.91 11.10 7.52
CA TYR A 157 -3.83 10.33 8.19
C TYR A 157 -4.16 8.84 8.08
N GLU A 158 -3.15 7.97 7.95
CA GLU A 158 -3.29 6.50 7.90
C GLU A 158 -2.12 5.89 8.67
N SER A 159 -2.41 4.98 9.60
CA SER A 159 -1.44 4.33 10.46
C SER A 159 -0.45 3.43 9.71
N PRO A 160 0.80 3.28 10.20
CA PRO A 160 1.78 2.38 9.59
C PRO A 160 1.55 0.89 9.86
N GLU A 161 0.65 0.51 10.77
CA GLU A 161 0.57 -0.86 11.29
C GLU A 161 -0.27 -1.75 10.39
N THR A 162 0.27 -2.89 9.97
CA THR A 162 -0.35 -3.84 9.03
C THR A 162 0.44 -5.15 9.10
N THR A 163 -0.08 -6.26 8.58
CA THR A 163 0.70 -7.48 8.34
C THR A 163 0.59 -7.92 6.89
N HIS A 164 1.69 -8.42 6.32
CA HIS A 164 1.73 -8.99 4.98
C HIS A 164 2.36 -10.38 4.98
N TYR A 165 1.84 -11.29 4.19
CA TYR A 165 2.50 -12.55 3.88
C TYR A 165 2.28 -12.98 2.42
N SER A 166 3.26 -13.74 1.90
CA SER A 166 3.27 -14.31 0.57
C SER A 166 3.38 -15.83 0.64
N VAL A 167 2.62 -16.55 -0.19
CA VAL A 167 2.69 -18.01 -0.32
C VAL A 167 2.77 -18.38 -1.80
N VAL A 168 3.66 -19.31 -2.14
CA VAL A 168 3.71 -19.95 -3.45
C VAL A 168 3.84 -21.46 -3.26
N ASP A 169 2.93 -22.24 -3.82
CA ASP A 169 2.94 -23.70 -3.70
C ASP A 169 3.79 -24.38 -4.79
N GLY A 170 3.91 -25.72 -4.68
CA GLY A 170 4.65 -26.55 -5.63
C GLY A 170 4.10 -26.54 -7.06
N ASN A 171 2.81 -26.22 -7.23
CA ASN A 171 2.12 -26.16 -8.52
C ASN A 171 2.10 -24.75 -9.12
N GLY A 172 2.63 -23.75 -8.42
CA GLY A 172 2.68 -22.36 -8.86
C GLY A 172 1.46 -21.52 -8.48
N MET A 173 0.59 -22.01 -7.59
CA MET A 173 -0.45 -21.19 -6.98
C MET A 173 0.21 -20.13 -6.10
N ALA A 174 -0.13 -18.87 -6.32
CA ALA A 174 0.43 -17.73 -5.60
C ALA A 174 -0.67 -17.00 -4.83
N VAL A 175 -0.37 -16.65 -3.58
CA VAL A 175 -1.25 -15.87 -2.70
C VAL A 175 -0.46 -14.72 -2.11
N SER A 176 -0.98 -13.50 -2.27
CA SER A 176 -0.48 -12.28 -1.65
C SER A 176 -1.55 -11.73 -0.72
N VAL A 177 -1.30 -11.72 0.60
CA VAL A 177 -2.30 -11.25 1.57
C VAL A 177 -1.72 -10.13 2.42
N THR A 178 -2.45 -9.03 2.46
CA THR A 178 -2.24 -7.94 3.40
C THR A 178 -3.50 -7.79 4.25
N TYR A 179 -3.36 -7.75 5.57
CA TYR A 179 -4.47 -7.52 6.50
C TYR A 179 -4.03 -6.61 7.64
N THR A 180 -4.96 -5.89 8.26
CA THR A 180 -4.64 -4.86 9.26
C THR A 180 -5.75 -4.65 10.29
N LEU A 181 -5.39 -3.99 11.38
CA LEU A 181 -6.29 -3.37 12.36
C LEU A 181 -6.26 -1.83 12.27
N GLU A 182 -5.64 -1.27 11.24
CA GLU A 182 -5.17 0.11 11.08
C GLU A 182 -3.99 0.43 11.99
N ALA A 183 -4.22 0.58 13.30
CA ALA A 183 -3.16 0.87 14.26
C ALA A 183 -2.59 -0.38 14.92
N GLY A 184 -1.48 -0.18 15.62
CA GLY A 184 -0.87 -1.20 16.45
C GLY A 184 -1.84 -1.54 17.56
N TYR A 185 -2.28 -2.79 17.63
CA TYR A 185 -3.41 -3.23 18.46
C TYR A 185 -4.79 -2.60 18.10
N GLY A 186 -4.91 -1.98 16.93
CA GLY A 186 -6.11 -1.31 16.45
C GLY A 186 -6.57 -0.20 17.40
N SER A 187 -7.85 -0.24 17.77
CA SER A 187 -8.43 0.66 18.78
C SER A 187 -7.91 0.42 20.21
N GLY A 188 -7.15 -0.64 20.45
CA GLY A 188 -6.75 -1.10 21.78
C GLY A 188 -7.88 -1.74 22.59
N ILE A 189 -9.10 -1.82 22.04
CA ILE A 189 -10.27 -2.40 22.70
C ILE A 189 -10.24 -3.92 22.50
N VAL A 190 -10.30 -4.66 23.61
CA VAL A 190 -10.48 -6.12 23.61
C VAL A 190 -11.92 -6.45 23.94
N VAL A 191 -12.58 -7.24 23.10
CA VAL A 191 -13.97 -7.67 23.34
C VAL A 191 -14.01 -8.65 24.52
N PRO A 192 -14.66 -8.30 25.65
CA PRO A 192 -14.78 -9.17 26.81
C PRO A 192 -15.46 -10.48 26.44
N GLY A 193 -14.87 -11.62 26.81
CA GLY A 193 -15.36 -12.95 26.44
C GLY A 193 -15.12 -13.35 24.98
N GLY A 194 -14.72 -12.42 24.11
CA GLY A 194 -14.28 -12.68 22.73
C GLY A 194 -12.78 -12.95 22.64
N GLY A 195 -11.96 -12.17 23.37
CA GLY A 195 -10.51 -12.36 23.45
C GLY A 195 -9.75 -11.90 22.21
N PHE A 196 -10.33 -11.00 21.41
CA PHE A 196 -9.72 -10.39 20.23
C PHE A 196 -9.83 -8.87 20.29
N LEU A 197 -8.96 -8.21 19.53
CA LEU A 197 -8.88 -6.75 19.40
C LEU A 197 -9.85 -6.24 18.32
N LEU A 198 -10.35 -5.03 18.50
CA LEU A 198 -11.08 -4.30 17.48
C LEU A 198 -10.16 -3.35 16.72
N ASN A 199 -10.31 -3.29 15.40
CA ASN A 199 -9.61 -2.32 14.57
C ASN A 199 -10.06 -0.88 14.86
N ASN A 200 -9.33 0.09 14.33
CA ASN A 200 -9.72 1.49 14.24
C ASN A 200 -9.73 1.97 12.79
N GLU A 201 -10.05 1.07 11.85
CA GLU A 201 -9.96 1.28 10.40
C GLU A 201 -10.79 2.46 9.90
N MET A 202 -11.89 2.81 10.58
CA MET A 202 -12.66 4.01 10.23
C MET A 202 -11.85 5.32 10.31
N GLY A 203 -10.66 5.29 10.93
CA GLY A 203 -9.69 6.39 10.91
C GLY A 203 -9.15 6.72 9.50
N ASP A 204 -9.23 5.78 8.55
CA ASP A 204 -8.79 5.99 7.16
C ASP A 204 -9.78 6.81 6.32
N PHE A 205 -10.98 7.10 6.84
CA PHE A 205 -11.84 8.11 6.21
C PHE A 205 -11.20 9.49 6.29
N ASN A 206 -11.49 10.32 5.30
CA ASN A 206 -11.08 11.72 5.31
C ASN A 206 -11.73 12.46 6.49
N ALA A 207 -10.99 13.37 7.11
CA ALA A 207 -11.37 14.04 8.35
C ALA A 207 -12.65 14.90 8.21
N GLY A 208 -12.91 15.42 7.00
CA GLY A 208 -14.10 16.19 6.69
C GLY A 208 -13.85 17.22 5.58
N PRO A 209 -14.86 17.66 4.83
CA PRO A 209 -14.68 18.55 3.68
C PRO A 209 -13.83 19.79 3.99
N GLY A 210 -12.78 20.02 3.21
CA GLY A 210 -11.95 21.23 3.29
C GLY A 210 -10.91 21.25 4.42
N LEU A 211 -10.80 20.20 5.24
CA LEU A 211 -9.84 20.11 6.36
C LEU A 211 -8.42 19.74 5.92
N THR A 212 -7.99 20.25 4.78
CA THR A 212 -6.71 19.88 4.16
C THR A 212 -5.62 20.82 4.51
N ASP A 213 -4.52 20.29 5.00
CA ASP A 213 -3.36 21.07 5.38
C ASP A 213 -2.05 20.53 4.80
N ASP A 214 -1.00 21.32 5.01
CA ASP A 214 0.37 21.04 4.61
C ASP A 214 1.05 19.94 5.46
N ARG A 215 0.44 19.55 6.59
CA ARG A 215 0.90 18.48 7.47
C ARG A 215 0.43 17.11 6.97
N GLY A 216 -0.52 17.08 6.04
CA GLY A 216 -1.06 15.87 5.44
C GLY A 216 -2.37 15.39 6.06
N LEU A 217 -3.08 16.21 6.85
CA LEU A 217 -4.49 15.96 7.19
C LEU A 217 -5.35 16.33 6.00
N ILE A 218 -6.39 15.53 5.68
CA ILE A 218 -7.17 15.81 4.48
C ILE A 218 -8.67 15.71 4.65
N GLY A 219 -9.33 16.38 3.72
CA GLY A 219 -10.76 16.54 3.66
C GLY A 219 -11.39 16.46 2.28
N THR A 220 -11.07 15.45 1.45
CA THR A 220 -11.72 15.33 0.14
C THR A 220 -13.05 14.63 0.23
N ASN A 221 -13.89 14.87 -0.77
CA ASN A 221 -15.21 14.28 -0.87
C ASN A 221 -15.27 12.75 -1.12
N PRO A 222 -14.39 12.12 -1.93
CA PRO A 222 -14.57 10.70 -2.31
C PRO A 222 -14.54 9.74 -1.12
N ASN A 223 -13.65 9.96 -0.15
CA ASN A 223 -13.46 9.07 1.00
C ASN A 223 -13.99 9.68 2.31
N LEU A 224 -15.16 10.33 2.28
CA LEU A 224 -15.86 10.73 3.50
C LEU A 224 -16.64 9.56 4.09
N ALA A 225 -16.73 9.51 5.43
CA ALA A 225 -17.50 8.48 6.12
C ALA A 225 -18.99 8.53 5.76
N ARG A 226 -19.54 7.38 5.36
CA ARG A 226 -20.97 7.16 5.12
C ARG A 226 -21.35 5.74 5.58
N PRO A 227 -22.62 5.47 5.93
CA PRO A 227 -23.05 4.13 6.30
C PRO A 227 -22.69 3.10 5.22
N GLN A 228 -22.16 1.95 5.64
CA GLN A 228 -21.75 0.81 4.81
C GLN A 228 -20.59 1.06 3.83
N GLN A 229 -20.13 2.30 3.67
CA GLN A 229 -18.97 2.62 2.85
C GLN A 229 -17.71 2.05 3.51
N ARG A 230 -16.78 1.54 2.70
CA ARG A 230 -15.44 1.17 3.17
C ARG A 230 -14.50 2.36 3.02
N MET A 231 -13.65 2.54 4.01
CA MET A 231 -12.56 3.49 3.98
C MET A 231 -11.52 3.14 2.91
N LEU A 232 -10.81 4.15 2.44
CA LEU A 232 -9.71 4.00 1.50
C LEU A 232 -8.46 3.43 2.18
N SER A 233 -8.01 2.25 1.74
CA SER A 233 -6.78 1.62 2.26
C SER A 233 -5.57 1.85 1.36
N SER A 234 -4.34 1.74 1.89
CA SER A 234 -3.09 1.67 1.11
C SER A 234 -2.53 0.25 0.91
N MET A 235 -3.24 -0.79 1.36
CA MET A 235 -2.79 -2.17 1.19
C MET A 235 -2.57 -2.52 -0.29
N THR A 236 -1.35 -2.94 -0.65
CA THR A 236 -0.94 -3.18 -2.05
C THR A 236 -0.40 -4.61 -2.28
N PRO A 237 -1.10 -5.68 -1.86
CA PRO A 237 -0.67 -7.04 -2.19
C PRO A 237 -0.68 -7.20 -3.71
N SER A 238 0.45 -7.64 -4.27
CA SER A 238 0.69 -7.60 -5.71
C SER A 238 1.38 -8.86 -6.22
N ILE A 239 1.02 -9.26 -7.43
CA ILE A 239 1.63 -10.35 -8.17
C ILE A 239 2.25 -9.77 -9.44
N VAL A 240 3.50 -10.12 -9.70
CA VAL A 240 4.22 -9.83 -10.94
C VAL A 240 4.26 -11.11 -11.77
N ALA A 241 3.84 -11.02 -13.01
CA ALA A 241 3.86 -12.12 -13.96
C ALA A 241 4.52 -11.70 -15.28
N ARG A 242 4.93 -12.69 -16.08
CA ARG A 242 5.42 -12.48 -17.44
C ARG A 242 5.05 -13.69 -18.29
N ASP A 243 4.46 -13.44 -19.45
CA ASP A 243 3.99 -14.48 -20.38
C ASP A 243 3.09 -15.54 -19.68
N GLY A 244 2.21 -15.08 -18.79
CA GLY A 244 1.30 -15.92 -18.01
C GLY A 244 1.97 -16.74 -16.89
N ARG A 245 3.26 -16.52 -16.62
CA ARG A 245 4.03 -17.22 -15.57
C ARG A 245 4.32 -16.30 -14.40
N LEU A 246 4.27 -16.85 -13.19
CA LEU A 246 4.63 -16.13 -11.97
C LEU A 246 6.10 -15.71 -11.98
N VAL A 247 6.35 -14.44 -11.68
CA VAL A 247 7.69 -13.88 -11.48
C VAL A 247 7.91 -13.58 -10.00
N ALA A 248 6.99 -12.85 -9.37
CA ALA A 248 7.09 -12.52 -7.95
C ALA A 248 5.72 -12.31 -7.30
N VAL A 249 5.68 -12.55 -5.99
CA VAL A 249 4.61 -12.15 -5.08
C VAL A 249 5.21 -11.12 -4.13
N VAL A 250 4.63 -9.93 -4.07
CA VAL A 250 5.21 -8.76 -3.40
C VAL A 250 4.15 -8.08 -2.55
N GLY A 251 4.53 -7.70 -1.34
CA GLY A 251 3.73 -6.86 -0.48
C GLY A 251 4.47 -6.47 0.79
N SER A 252 3.88 -5.53 1.51
CA SER A 252 4.42 -4.98 2.75
C SER A 252 3.27 -4.45 3.61
N PRO A 253 3.43 -4.41 4.95
CA PRO A 253 2.73 -3.48 5.81
C PRO A 253 3.39 -2.08 5.77
N GLY A 254 2.81 -1.10 6.46
CA GLY A 254 3.36 0.27 6.51
C GLY A 254 2.39 1.42 6.22
N GLY A 255 1.07 1.22 6.27
CA GLY A 255 0.10 2.26 5.87
C GLY A 255 0.34 2.77 4.46
N ARG A 256 0.38 4.09 4.28
CA ARG A 256 0.70 4.72 2.98
C ARG A 256 2.02 4.31 2.37
N THR A 257 2.98 3.96 3.21
CA THR A 257 4.30 3.56 2.73
C THR A 257 4.28 2.20 2.02
N ILE A 258 3.20 1.41 2.16
CA ILE A 258 3.03 0.12 1.49
C ILE A 258 3.17 0.29 -0.03
N ILE A 259 2.46 1.25 -0.60
CA ILE A 259 2.41 1.48 -2.06
C ILE A 259 3.84 1.73 -2.60
N ASN A 260 4.57 2.62 -1.94
CA ASN A 260 5.93 3.00 -2.31
C ASN A 260 6.94 1.88 -2.07
N THR A 261 6.74 1.05 -1.04
CA THR A 261 7.58 -0.12 -0.75
C THR A 261 7.43 -1.18 -1.84
N VAL A 262 6.18 -1.50 -2.23
CA VAL A 262 5.90 -2.46 -3.30
C VAL A 262 6.44 -1.98 -4.64
N ALA A 263 6.22 -0.69 -4.97
CA ALA A 263 6.76 -0.10 -6.19
C ALA A 263 8.29 -0.25 -6.27
N GLN A 264 9.01 0.12 -5.20
CA GLN A 264 10.47 0.01 -5.19
C GLN A 264 10.99 -1.42 -5.28
N ILE A 265 10.33 -2.40 -4.64
CA ILE A 265 10.72 -3.81 -4.79
C ILE A 265 10.58 -4.26 -6.25
N ILE A 266 9.49 -3.85 -6.93
CA ILE A 266 9.28 -4.15 -8.34
C ILE A 266 10.35 -3.49 -9.21
N LEU A 267 10.67 -2.21 -8.99
CA LEU A 267 11.76 -1.51 -9.69
C LEU A 267 13.11 -2.19 -9.46
N ASN A 268 13.42 -2.58 -8.22
CA ASN A 268 14.68 -3.23 -7.86
C ASN A 268 14.86 -4.57 -8.58
N VAL A 269 13.79 -5.36 -8.68
CA VAL A 269 13.80 -6.63 -9.41
C VAL A 269 13.89 -6.40 -10.93
N ILE A 270 13.09 -5.50 -11.48
CA ILE A 270 12.94 -5.34 -12.94
C ILE A 270 14.01 -4.43 -13.56
N ASP A 271 14.24 -3.24 -13.01
CA ASP A 271 15.18 -2.26 -13.57
C ASP A 271 16.63 -2.52 -13.15
N PHE A 272 16.84 -3.08 -11.96
CA PHE A 272 18.19 -3.29 -11.40
C PHE A 272 18.61 -4.77 -11.30
N GLY A 273 17.74 -5.71 -11.71
CA GLY A 273 18.06 -7.14 -11.75
C GLY A 273 18.38 -7.74 -10.38
N MET A 274 17.94 -7.11 -9.29
CA MET A 274 18.19 -7.60 -7.95
C MET A 274 17.41 -8.90 -7.70
N ASN A 275 18.02 -9.86 -6.99
CA ASN A 275 17.23 -10.94 -6.42
C ASN A 275 16.28 -10.38 -5.34
N ILE A 276 15.27 -11.16 -4.97
CA ILE A 276 14.20 -10.65 -4.11
C ILE A 276 14.66 -10.26 -2.70
N GLN A 277 15.66 -10.93 -2.12
CA GLN A 277 16.20 -10.53 -0.81
C GLN A 277 16.99 -9.22 -0.92
N MET A 278 17.77 -9.03 -1.98
CA MET A 278 18.45 -7.76 -2.25
C MET A 278 17.43 -6.62 -2.44
N ALA A 279 16.37 -6.87 -3.21
CA ALA A 279 15.30 -5.89 -3.46
C ALA A 279 14.57 -5.49 -2.17
N VAL A 280 14.29 -6.45 -1.28
CA VAL A 280 13.68 -6.20 0.04
C VAL A 280 14.65 -5.47 0.98
N ASN A 281 15.93 -5.81 0.96
CA ASN A 281 16.94 -5.19 1.83
C ASN A 281 17.27 -3.75 1.44
N ALA A 282 17.17 -3.41 0.15
CA ALA A 282 17.53 -2.10 -0.38
C ALA A 282 16.88 -0.95 0.45
N PRO A 283 17.62 0.13 0.74
CA PRO A 283 17.06 1.31 1.39
C PRO A 283 15.96 1.96 0.54
N ARG A 284 14.85 2.31 1.20
CA ARG A 284 13.64 2.81 0.55
C ARG A 284 13.54 4.33 0.68
N ILE A 285 12.86 4.92 -0.30
CA ILE A 285 12.39 6.31 -0.26
C ILE A 285 10.87 6.37 -0.18
N HIS A 286 10.34 7.50 0.28
CA HIS A 286 8.90 7.75 0.32
C HIS A 286 8.58 9.21 0.10
N HIS A 287 7.65 9.44 -0.81
CA HIS A 287 6.96 10.70 -0.99
C HIS A 287 5.47 10.41 -1.14
N GLN A 288 4.62 11.17 -0.46
CA GLN A 288 3.17 10.92 -0.45
C GLN A 288 2.35 12.18 -0.77
N TRP A 289 2.96 13.03 -1.60
CA TRP A 289 2.47 14.35 -1.97
C TRP A 289 2.50 15.35 -0.80
N LEU A 290 1.72 15.12 0.26
CA LEU A 290 1.78 15.92 1.50
C LEU A 290 2.11 15.03 2.72
N PRO A 291 3.00 15.45 3.63
CA PRO A 291 3.83 16.67 3.56
C PRO A 291 4.84 16.62 2.41
N ASP A 292 5.22 17.79 1.89
CA ASP A 292 6.06 17.93 0.69
C ASP A 292 7.54 17.68 0.97
N ARG A 293 7.87 16.41 1.26
CA ARG A 293 9.22 15.97 1.58
C ARG A 293 9.47 14.54 1.15
N ILE A 294 10.71 14.25 0.77
CA ILE A 294 11.23 12.90 0.57
C ILE A 294 11.71 12.38 1.92
N ARG A 295 11.23 11.20 2.32
CA ARG A 295 11.84 10.42 3.40
C ARG A 295 12.75 9.36 2.80
N ILE A 296 13.94 9.17 3.35
CA ILE A 296 14.91 8.15 2.93
C ILE A 296 15.35 7.38 4.17
N GLU A 297 15.27 6.05 4.13
CA GLU A 297 15.65 5.21 5.26
C GLU A 297 17.14 5.29 5.61
N GLY A 298 17.45 5.25 6.90
CA GLY A 298 18.81 5.14 7.43
C GLY A 298 19.83 6.07 6.77
N ASP A 299 20.92 5.49 6.30
CA ASP A 299 21.98 6.08 5.47
C ASP A 299 21.86 5.65 3.99
N GLY A 300 20.62 5.43 3.53
CA GLY A 300 20.30 4.84 2.22
C GLY A 300 20.77 5.61 0.98
N THR A 301 21.36 6.79 1.18
CA THR A 301 22.05 7.55 0.15
C THR A 301 23.15 8.44 0.77
N SER A 302 24.03 9.00 -0.06
CA SER A 302 25.15 9.84 0.41
C SER A 302 24.73 11.30 0.66
N ALA A 303 25.49 12.00 1.51
CA ALA A 303 25.30 13.44 1.74
C ALA A 303 25.34 14.25 0.44
N ALA A 304 26.26 13.93 -0.47
CA ALA A 304 26.34 14.57 -1.79
C ALA A 304 25.08 14.33 -2.66
N THR A 305 24.38 13.20 -2.48
CA THR A 305 23.09 12.97 -3.13
C THR A 305 21.99 13.80 -2.50
N VAL A 306 21.97 13.92 -1.16
CA VAL A 306 21.03 14.80 -0.45
C VAL A 306 21.20 16.25 -0.90
N GLU A 307 22.43 16.78 -0.92
CA GLU A 307 22.73 18.14 -1.38
C GLU A 307 22.25 18.38 -2.83
N ARG A 308 22.40 17.39 -3.71
CA ARG A 308 21.89 17.48 -5.09
C ARG A 308 20.37 17.50 -5.16
N LEU A 309 19.68 16.71 -4.33
CA LEU A 309 18.22 16.70 -4.26
C LEU A 309 17.70 18.04 -3.71
N GLU A 310 18.35 18.59 -2.70
CA GLU A 310 18.04 19.91 -2.14
C GLU A 310 18.28 21.02 -3.16
N ALA A 311 19.37 20.94 -3.94
CA ALA A 311 19.62 21.86 -5.05
C ALA A 311 18.57 21.78 -6.16
N MET A 312 17.91 20.63 -6.34
CA MET A 312 16.73 20.48 -7.21
C MET A 312 15.45 21.06 -6.59
N GLY A 313 15.45 21.41 -5.30
CA GLY A 313 14.31 21.96 -4.57
C GLY A 313 13.53 20.95 -3.72
N HIS A 314 14.04 19.72 -3.53
CA HIS A 314 13.41 18.76 -2.63
C HIS A 314 13.74 19.06 -1.17
N THR A 315 12.77 18.87 -0.27
CA THR A 315 13.06 18.73 1.16
C THR A 315 13.34 17.27 1.46
N VAL A 316 14.50 16.95 2.06
CA VAL A 316 14.91 15.57 2.32
C VAL A 316 15.01 15.32 3.82
N GLN A 317 14.42 14.21 4.27
CA GLN A 317 14.53 13.72 5.64
C GLN A 317 15.13 12.32 5.64
N MET A 318 16.35 12.19 6.17
CA MET A 318 17.01 10.90 6.36
C MET A 318 16.61 10.24 7.68
N GLY A 319 16.65 8.92 7.72
CA GLY A 319 16.55 8.11 8.94
C GLY A 319 15.26 7.29 9.08
N GLY A 320 15.21 6.50 10.16
CA GLY A 320 14.14 5.54 10.42
C GLY A 320 14.11 4.38 9.43
N GLY A 321 13.00 3.63 9.46
CA GLY A 321 12.67 2.55 8.54
C GLY A 321 11.22 2.67 8.06
N GLN A 322 10.88 1.89 7.06
CA GLN A 322 9.60 1.88 6.37
C GLN A 322 9.23 0.46 5.96
N GLY A 323 8.05 0.03 6.38
CA GLY A 323 7.45 -1.24 5.99
C GLY A 323 8.20 -2.47 6.51
N SER A 324 7.66 -3.65 6.16
CA SER A 324 8.22 -4.96 6.49
C SER A 324 7.83 -5.95 5.39
N ALA A 325 8.51 -5.87 4.25
CA ALA A 325 8.13 -6.59 3.05
C ALA A 325 8.44 -8.09 3.13
N HIS A 326 7.45 -8.92 2.80
CA HIS A 326 7.59 -10.37 2.72
C HIS A 326 7.20 -10.83 1.33
N SER A 327 8.18 -11.29 0.56
CA SER A 327 8.02 -11.50 -0.87
C SER A 327 8.61 -12.83 -1.32
N ILE A 328 8.10 -13.37 -2.42
CA ILE A 328 8.63 -14.59 -3.05
C ILE A 328 8.90 -14.28 -4.52
N MET A 329 10.03 -14.70 -5.06
CA MET A 329 10.36 -14.60 -6.48
C MET A 329 10.74 -15.97 -7.04
N ILE A 330 10.37 -16.23 -8.29
CA ILE A 330 10.89 -17.38 -9.04
C ILE A 330 12.22 -16.96 -9.68
N ASP A 331 13.34 -17.57 -9.31
CA ASP A 331 14.63 -17.29 -9.96
C ASP A 331 14.53 -17.70 -11.44
N PRO A 332 14.68 -16.78 -12.40
CA PRO A 332 14.54 -17.11 -13.82
C PRO A 332 15.61 -18.06 -14.34
N ARG A 333 16.74 -18.24 -13.62
CA ARG A 333 17.85 -19.12 -14.01
C ARG A 333 17.67 -20.54 -13.50
N THR A 334 17.22 -20.70 -12.26
CA THR A 334 17.12 -22.02 -11.60
C THR A 334 15.70 -22.54 -11.50
N GLY A 335 14.69 -21.66 -11.60
CA GLY A 335 13.29 -21.98 -11.32
C GLY A 335 12.96 -22.10 -9.83
N GLU A 336 13.93 -21.83 -8.94
CA GLU A 336 13.74 -21.92 -7.50
C GLU A 336 12.84 -20.80 -6.96
N ARG A 337 12.12 -21.10 -5.88
CA ARG A 337 11.29 -20.12 -5.15
C ARG A 337 12.16 -19.47 -4.08
N LEU A 338 12.60 -18.24 -4.34
CA LEU A 338 13.37 -17.44 -3.41
C LEU A 338 12.40 -16.67 -2.50
N GLY A 339 12.37 -17.00 -1.22
CA GLY A 339 11.63 -16.23 -0.21
C GLY A 339 12.50 -15.14 0.40
N ALA A 340 11.96 -13.93 0.53
CA ALA A 340 12.57 -12.81 1.21
C ALA A 340 11.75 -12.37 2.42
N ALA A 341 12.43 -12.25 3.55
CA ALA A 341 11.90 -11.69 4.78
C ALA A 341 12.60 -10.35 5.05
N ASP A 342 11.84 -9.33 5.47
CA ASP A 342 12.41 -8.01 5.73
C ASP A 342 13.22 -8.00 7.03
N PRO A 343 14.53 -7.68 7.00
CA PRO A 343 15.35 -7.60 8.21
C PRO A 343 14.95 -6.45 9.14
N ARG A 344 14.09 -5.52 8.69
CA ARG A 344 13.56 -4.43 9.53
C ARG A 344 12.62 -4.94 10.63
N SER A 345 12.04 -6.14 10.48
CA SER A 345 11.20 -6.75 11.51
C SER A 345 11.95 -7.91 12.17
N PRO A 346 12.12 -7.91 13.51
CA PRO A 346 12.84 -8.96 14.21
C PRO A 346 12.12 -10.32 14.14
N ASP A 347 10.80 -10.32 13.93
CA ASP A 347 9.97 -11.52 13.86
C ASP A 347 9.73 -12.00 12.42
N ALA A 348 10.42 -11.39 11.45
CA ALA A 348 10.33 -11.73 10.05
C ALA A 348 10.86 -13.15 9.75
N GLY A 349 10.19 -13.87 8.86
CA GLY A 349 10.63 -15.21 8.45
C GLY A 349 10.30 -15.54 7.00
N ALA A 350 11.15 -16.37 6.39
CA ALA A 350 10.91 -17.03 5.12
C ALA A 350 11.33 -18.50 5.23
N ARG A 351 10.48 -19.41 4.73
CA ARG A 351 10.67 -20.86 4.76
C ARG A 351 10.05 -21.49 3.52
N GLY A 352 10.73 -22.49 2.95
CA GLY A 352 10.31 -23.25 1.78
C GLY A 352 11.27 -24.43 1.56
N HIS A 353 10.86 -25.39 0.74
CA HIS A 353 11.66 -26.56 0.34
C HIS A 353 11.41 -26.91 -1.12
#